data_AF-A0A9W8BDT7-F1
#
_entry.id   AF-A0A9W8BDT7-F1
#
_cell.length_a   1.000
_cell.length_b   1.000
_cell.length_c   1.000
_cell.angle_alpha   90.00
_cell.angle_beta   90.00
_cell.angle_gamma   90.00
#
_symmetry.space_group_name_H-M   'P 1'
#
loop_
_entity.id
_entity.type
_entity.pdbx_description
1 polymer ?
#
loop_
_entity_poly.entity_id
_entity_poly.type
_entity_poly.pdbx_seq_one_letter_code
_entity_poly.pdbx_strand_id
1 'polypeptide(L)'
;MFGPLIRFLGATDDDDDGVRRKQQQIQALGAYLGRVQLATASRRRVVESVRQVAEVVVWSDRRSPALLDAVLAAALPQSLLRLLTDARITPDHPIAAAVTVQVLQTLGIVLDGATSTRFIDALLGTNDFVNRLITAPVDLRSDEVLAYYAALLKALALRLTPANIHLFIRQEPQAFPLFAAAAALFDHEDSMVRVAVRAVTLS
;
A
#
# COMPACT_ATOMS: atom_id res chain seq x y z
N MET A 1 -8.51 15.10 1.63
CA MET A 1 -7.73 16.02 2.48
C MET A 1 -6.25 15.77 2.20
N PHE A 2 -5.75 16.32 1.08
CA PHE A 2 -4.38 16.04 0.60
C PHE A 2 -3.56 17.32 0.56
N GLY A 3 -2.87 17.59 1.67
CA GLY A 3 -1.80 18.58 1.81
C GLY A 3 -1.09 18.25 3.13
N PRO A 4 0.21 17.91 3.12
CA PRO A 4 1.31 18.73 2.60
C PRO A 4 2.35 17.96 1.76
N LEU A 5 1.90 17.07 0.85
CA LEU A 5 2.81 16.32 -0.04
C LEU A 5 3.43 17.16 -1.18
N ILE A 6 3.03 18.43 -1.33
CA ILE A 6 3.46 19.32 -2.42
C ILE A 6 4.69 20.18 -2.04
N ARG A 7 5.14 20.18 -0.77
CA ARG A 7 6.20 21.12 -0.34
C ARG A 7 7.64 20.65 -0.60
N PHE A 8 7.85 19.50 -1.24
CA PHE A 8 9.20 19.00 -1.58
C PHE A 8 9.54 19.02 -3.08
N LEU A 9 8.68 19.61 -3.92
CA LEU A 9 8.84 19.68 -5.38
C LEU A 9 9.66 20.90 -5.86
N GLY A 10 10.58 21.42 -5.04
CA GLY A 10 11.27 22.69 -5.27
C GLY A 10 12.79 22.65 -5.22
N ALA A 11 13.43 21.51 -5.49
CA ALA A 11 14.88 21.47 -5.71
C ALA A 11 15.17 20.81 -7.05
N THR A 12 15.85 21.54 -7.90
CA THR A 12 16.39 21.13 -9.19
C THR A 12 17.41 20.01 -9.00
N ASP A 13 16.96 18.78 -8.82
CA ASP A 13 17.80 17.58 -8.94
C ASP A 13 17.59 17.02 -10.37
N ASP A 14 18.37 17.57 -11.30
CA ASP A 14 18.60 17.01 -12.64
C ASP A 14 19.89 16.17 -12.66
N ASP A 15 20.26 15.61 -11.50
CA ASP A 15 21.60 15.10 -11.25
C ASP A 15 21.57 13.61 -10.89
N ASP A 16 22.45 12.81 -11.52
CA ASP A 16 22.64 11.37 -11.28
C ASP A 16 22.84 11.05 -9.79
N ASP A 17 23.30 12.04 -9.02
CA ASP A 17 23.45 11.98 -7.57
C ASP A 17 22.11 11.87 -6.83
N GLY A 18 21.05 12.51 -7.32
CA GLY A 18 19.70 12.38 -6.76
C GLY A 18 19.15 10.96 -6.91
N VAL A 19 19.36 10.36 -8.08
CA VAL A 19 18.98 8.97 -8.38
C VAL A 19 19.77 8.00 -7.49
N ARG A 20 21.09 8.18 -7.37
CA ARG A 20 21.94 7.35 -6.50
C ARG A 20 21.53 7.43 -5.03
N ARG A 21 21.22 8.63 -4.52
CA ARG A 21 20.73 8.83 -3.15
C ARG A 21 19.40 8.11 -2.92
N LYS A 22 18.44 8.23 -3.85
CA LYS A 22 17.15 7.55 -3.76
C LYS A 22 17.31 6.03 -3.84
N GLN A 23 18.22 5.51 -4.65
CA GLN A 23 18.51 4.08 -4.70
C GLN A 23 19.09 3.54 -3.38
N GLN A 24 20.03 4.26 -2.76
CA GLN A 24 20.55 3.90 -1.44
C GLN A 24 19.44 3.96 -0.38
N GLN A 25 18.55 4.95 -0.45
CA GLN A 25 17.39 5.06 0.43
C GLN A 25 16.46 3.84 0.30
N ILE A 26 16.17 3.39 -0.93
CA ILE A 26 15.36 2.18 -1.18
C ILE A 26 15.97 0.96 -0.49
N GLN A 27 17.27 0.75 -0.68
CA GLN A 27 17.98 -0.40 -0.10
C GLN A 27 17.99 -0.35 1.43
N ALA A 28 18.23 0.83 2.01
CA ALA A 28 18.20 1.01 3.46
C ALA A 28 16.79 0.77 4.04
N LEU A 29 15.74 1.26 3.37
CA LEU A 29 14.35 1.02 3.76
C LEU A 29 14.01 -0.48 3.68
N GLY A 30 14.38 -1.16 2.60
CA GLY A 30 14.16 -2.61 2.46
C GLY A 30 14.87 -3.40 3.55
N ALA A 31 16.13 -3.08 3.83
CA ALA A 31 16.92 -3.75 4.87
C ALA A 31 16.37 -3.55 6.28
N TYR A 32 15.80 -2.36 6.57
CA TYR A 32 15.19 -2.05 7.86
C TYR A 32 13.80 -2.67 7.99
N LEU A 33 12.89 -2.38 7.05
CA LEU A 33 11.50 -2.85 7.08
C LEU A 33 11.39 -4.37 6.93
N GLY A 34 12.35 -5.01 6.27
CA GLY A 34 12.43 -6.47 6.19
C GLY A 34 12.83 -7.15 7.50
N ARG A 35 13.45 -6.43 8.45
CA ARG A 35 13.95 -6.99 9.72
C ARG A 35 13.26 -6.43 10.96
N VAL A 36 12.55 -5.33 10.84
CA VAL A 36 11.89 -4.68 11.97
C VAL A 36 10.90 -5.63 12.63
N GLN A 37 10.85 -5.61 13.97
CA GLN A 37 9.88 -6.33 14.78
C GLN A 37 9.06 -5.30 15.55
N LEU A 38 7.74 -5.31 15.39
CA LEU A 38 6.87 -4.29 15.99
C LEU A 38 6.94 -4.26 17.52
N ALA A 39 7.21 -5.40 18.17
CA ALA A 39 7.33 -5.52 19.62
C ALA A 39 8.50 -4.71 20.23
N THR A 40 9.55 -4.43 19.46
CA THR A 40 10.76 -3.74 19.95
C THR A 40 11.05 -2.43 19.22
N ALA A 41 10.27 -2.12 18.19
CA ALA A 41 10.53 -0.97 17.34
C ALA A 41 9.93 0.34 17.88
N SER A 42 10.61 1.45 17.58
CA SER A 42 10.06 2.77 17.81
C SER A 42 8.93 3.08 16.83
N ARG A 43 7.73 3.38 17.35
CA ARG A 43 6.56 3.81 16.56
C ARG A 43 6.91 4.88 15.53
N ARG A 44 7.57 5.95 15.96
CA ARG A 44 7.94 7.08 15.09
C ARG A 44 8.81 6.63 13.92
N ARG A 45 9.78 5.75 14.17
CA ARG A 45 10.71 5.29 13.14
C ARG A 45 10.01 4.40 12.12
N VAL A 46 9.18 3.46 12.55
CA VAL A 46 8.45 2.56 11.63
C VAL A 46 7.48 3.34 10.76
N VAL A 47 6.66 4.20 11.37
CA VAL A 47 5.68 5.04 10.65
C VAL A 47 6.37 5.92 9.61
N GLU A 48 7.47 6.58 9.98
CA GLU A 48 8.22 7.43 9.05
C GLU A 48 8.87 6.60 7.92
N SER A 49 9.45 5.44 8.23
CA SER A 49 10.01 4.56 7.19
C SER A 49 8.93 4.07 6.21
N VAL A 50 7.74 3.73 6.69
CA VAL A 50 6.61 3.33 5.83
C VAL A 50 6.12 4.50 4.98
N ARG A 51 6.06 5.73 5.52
CA ARG A 51 5.71 6.94 4.74
C ARG A 51 6.71 7.19 3.62
N GLN A 52 8.01 7.02 3.90
CA GLN A 52 9.08 7.21 2.92
C GLN A 52 8.98 6.24 1.73
N VAL A 53 8.38 5.05 1.91
CA VAL A 53 8.14 4.13 0.79
C VAL A 53 7.23 4.77 -0.26
N ALA A 54 6.10 5.37 0.13
CA ALA A 54 5.22 6.04 -0.82
C ALA A 54 5.92 7.21 -1.52
N GLU A 55 6.69 8.00 -0.76
CA GLU A 55 7.44 9.12 -1.32
C GLU A 55 8.43 8.67 -2.39
N VAL A 56 9.20 7.62 -2.10
CA VAL A 56 10.20 7.09 -3.03
C VAL A 56 9.53 6.48 -4.26
N VAL A 57 8.40 5.78 -4.11
CA VAL A 57 7.67 5.20 -5.25
C VAL A 57 7.10 6.30 -6.14
N VAL A 58 6.40 7.28 -5.58
CA VAL A 58 5.79 8.37 -6.36
C VAL A 58 6.87 9.24 -7.02
N TRP A 59 7.98 9.50 -6.32
CA TRP A 59 9.11 10.21 -6.90
C TRP A 59 9.75 9.43 -8.05
N SER A 60 9.99 8.12 -7.84
CA SER A 60 10.58 7.25 -8.87
C SER A 60 9.69 7.16 -10.10
N ASP A 61 8.39 7.00 -9.91
CA ASP A 61 7.41 6.94 -11.00
C ASP A 61 7.41 8.20 -11.86
N ARG A 62 7.52 9.39 -11.24
CA ARG A 62 7.52 10.66 -11.96
C ARG A 62 8.86 11.03 -12.58
N ARG A 63 9.98 10.61 -11.98
CA ARG A 63 11.30 11.14 -12.32
C ARG A 63 12.26 10.11 -12.91
N SER A 64 12.28 8.89 -12.37
CA SER A 64 13.16 7.82 -12.84
C SER A 64 12.52 6.45 -12.63
N PRO A 65 11.73 5.97 -13.62
CA PRO A 65 11.04 4.68 -13.53
C PRO A 65 11.98 3.49 -13.32
N ALA A 66 13.27 3.62 -13.65
CA ALA A 66 14.29 2.58 -13.40
C ALA A 66 14.44 2.25 -11.90
N LEU A 67 14.16 3.21 -11.00
CA LEU A 67 14.20 2.96 -9.56
C LEU A 67 13.01 2.14 -9.05
N LEU A 68 11.93 2.02 -9.82
CA LEU A 68 10.79 1.19 -9.44
C LEU A 68 11.18 -0.30 -9.39
N ASP A 69 12.09 -0.74 -10.27
CA ASP A 69 12.65 -2.10 -10.22
C ASP A 69 13.44 -2.32 -8.91
N ALA A 70 14.13 -1.29 -8.42
CA ALA A 70 14.83 -1.36 -7.13
C ALA A 70 13.86 -1.46 -5.94
N VAL A 71 12.70 -0.79 -5.99
CA VAL A 71 11.65 -0.91 -4.96
C VAL A 71 11.17 -2.35 -4.83
N LEU A 72 10.90 -2.99 -5.98
CA LEU A 72 10.46 -4.38 -6.03
C LEU A 72 11.57 -5.33 -5.55
N ALA A 73 12.82 -5.11 -6.00
CA ALA A 73 13.97 -5.90 -5.58
C ALA A 73 14.27 -5.80 -4.08
N ALA A 74 13.97 -4.65 -3.45
CA ALA A 74 14.10 -4.44 -2.01
C ALA A 74 12.97 -5.07 -1.18
N ALA A 75 12.03 -5.79 -1.80
CA ALA A 75 10.88 -6.44 -1.16
C ALA A 75 10.04 -5.48 -0.28
N LEU A 76 9.96 -4.21 -0.67
CA LEU A 76 9.22 -3.18 0.06
C LEU A 76 7.71 -3.49 0.12
N PRO A 77 7.03 -3.88 -0.97
CA PRO A 77 5.60 -4.25 -0.91
C PRO A 77 5.33 -5.40 0.06
N GLN A 78 6.18 -6.42 0.07
CA GLN A 78 6.06 -7.58 0.96
C GLN A 78 6.32 -7.19 2.41
N SER A 79 7.26 -6.28 2.64
CA SER A 79 7.52 -5.75 3.98
C SER A 79 6.30 -5.00 4.52
N LEU A 80 5.60 -4.22 3.68
CA LEU A 80 4.35 -3.55 4.06
C LEU A 80 3.24 -4.55 4.42
N LEU A 81 3.05 -5.60 3.61
CA LEU A 81 2.07 -6.66 3.94
C LEU A 81 2.41 -7.37 5.24
N ARG A 82 3.69 -7.69 5.46
CA ARG A 82 4.14 -8.32 6.70
C ARG A 82 3.81 -7.45 7.92
N LEU A 83 4.03 -6.14 7.83
CA LEU A 83 3.70 -5.21 8.91
C LEU A 83 2.20 -5.18 9.25
N LEU A 84 1.31 -5.30 8.25
CA LEU A 84 -0.13 -5.42 8.50
C LEU A 84 -0.46 -6.69 9.28
N THR A 85 0.14 -7.82 8.90
CA THR A 85 -0.05 -9.10 9.60
C THR A 85 0.52 -9.04 11.03
N ASP A 86 1.73 -8.50 11.20
CA ASP A 86 2.39 -8.41 12.51
C ASP A 86 1.62 -7.49 13.47
N ALA A 87 1.09 -6.37 12.96
CA ALA A 87 0.26 -5.45 13.73
C ALA A 87 -1.00 -6.15 14.27
N ARG A 88 -1.59 -7.07 13.50
CA ARG A 88 -2.76 -7.83 13.93
C ARG A 88 -2.45 -8.88 15.01
N ILE A 89 -1.28 -9.51 14.94
CA ILE A 89 -0.83 -10.51 15.91
C ILE A 89 -0.55 -9.83 17.26
N THR A 90 -0.23 -8.54 17.26
CA THR A 90 0.06 -7.74 18.45
C THR A 90 -0.96 -6.61 18.66
N PRO A 91 -2.28 -6.93 18.76
CA PRO A 91 -3.34 -5.91 18.75
C PRO A 91 -3.27 -4.99 19.96
N ASP A 92 -2.79 -5.49 21.10
CA ASP A 92 -2.66 -4.72 22.34
C ASP A 92 -1.46 -3.76 22.34
N HIS A 93 -0.58 -3.84 21.33
CA HIS A 93 0.57 -2.96 21.25
C HIS A 93 0.17 -1.59 20.68
N PRO A 94 0.48 -0.47 21.35
CA PRO A 94 0.07 0.88 20.92
C PRO A 94 0.66 1.34 19.57
N ILE A 95 1.54 0.53 18.97
CA ILE A 95 2.14 0.76 17.65
C ILE A 95 1.29 0.17 16.52
N ALA A 96 0.52 -0.88 16.79
CA ALA A 96 -0.13 -1.70 15.79
C ALA A 96 -1.11 -0.87 14.96
N ALA A 97 -2.05 -0.19 15.60
CA ALA A 97 -3.04 0.66 14.93
C ALA A 97 -2.37 1.75 14.08
N ALA A 98 -1.35 2.43 14.61
CA ALA A 98 -0.66 3.49 13.90
C ALA A 98 0.11 2.98 12.66
N VAL A 99 0.71 1.80 12.76
CA VAL A 99 1.39 1.16 11.63
C VAL A 99 0.38 0.69 10.60
N THR A 100 -0.74 0.08 11.01
CA THR A 100 -1.81 -0.34 10.11
C THR A 100 -2.34 0.82 9.28
N VAL A 101 -2.70 1.93 9.93
CA VAL A 101 -3.17 3.14 9.25
C VAL A 101 -2.10 3.66 8.27
N GLN A 102 -0.85 3.78 8.72
CA GLN A 102 0.23 4.29 7.88
C GLN A 102 0.51 3.40 6.67
N VAL A 103 0.45 2.07 6.82
CA VAL A 103 0.64 1.14 5.70
C VAL A 103 -0.51 1.24 4.70
N LEU A 104 -1.77 1.24 5.17
CA LEU A 104 -2.93 1.37 4.29
C LEU A 104 -2.88 2.69 3.51
N GLN A 105 -2.53 3.79 4.18
CA GLN A 105 -2.36 5.09 3.55
C GLN A 105 -1.23 5.09 2.52
N THR A 106 -0.06 4.52 2.86
CA THR A 106 1.08 4.39 1.95
C THR A 106 0.70 3.59 0.70
N LEU A 107 0.01 2.47 0.85
CA LEU A 107 -0.42 1.64 -0.27
C LEU A 107 -1.46 2.34 -1.14
N GLY A 108 -2.41 3.07 -0.54
CA GLY A 108 -3.35 3.92 -1.26
C GLY A 108 -2.64 4.97 -2.11
N ILE A 109 -1.66 5.68 -1.55
CA ILE A 109 -0.85 6.67 -2.29
C ILE A 109 -0.07 6.02 -3.43
N VAL A 110 0.50 4.83 -3.22
CA VAL A 110 1.22 4.11 -4.27
C VAL A 110 0.29 3.71 -5.41
N LEU A 111 -0.88 3.14 -5.10
CA LEU A 111 -1.84 2.67 -6.10
C LEU A 111 -2.52 3.82 -6.84
N ASP A 112 -2.81 4.94 -6.18
CA ASP A 112 -3.39 6.13 -6.83
C ASP A 112 -2.31 6.93 -7.58
N GLY A 113 -1.11 7.01 -7.03
CA GLY A 113 -0.04 7.89 -7.51
C GLY A 113 0.84 7.32 -8.61
N ALA A 114 0.96 6.00 -8.73
CA ALA A 114 1.78 5.37 -9.76
C ALA A 114 1.11 5.43 -11.14
N THR A 115 1.84 5.94 -12.13
CA THR A 115 1.41 6.06 -13.52
C THR A 115 2.00 4.96 -14.41
N SER A 116 3.11 4.35 -14.00
CA SER A 116 3.76 3.26 -14.71
C SER A 116 2.94 1.97 -14.65
N THR A 117 2.30 1.62 -15.78
CA THR A 117 1.56 0.36 -15.95
C THR A 117 2.43 -0.86 -15.65
N ARG A 118 3.68 -0.87 -16.13
CA ARG A 118 4.63 -1.98 -15.89
C ARG A 118 4.89 -2.20 -14.40
N PHE A 119 5.05 -1.12 -13.63
CA PHE A 119 5.27 -1.24 -12.19
C PHE A 119 4.02 -1.71 -11.47
N ILE A 120 2.83 -1.19 -11.83
CA ILE A 120 1.57 -1.64 -11.25
C ILE A 120 1.34 -3.13 -11.54
N ASP A 121 1.50 -3.57 -12.79
CA ASP A 121 1.33 -4.98 -13.15
C ASP A 121 2.31 -5.88 -12.39
N ALA A 122 3.58 -5.45 -12.28
CA ALA A 122 4.58 -6.17 -11.50
C ALA A 122 4.22 -6.20 -9.99
N LEU A 123 3.78 -5.08 -9.42
CA LEU A 123 3.36 -4.98 -8.02
C LEU A 123 2.16 -5.89 -7.73
N LEU A 124 1.11 -5.85 -8.55
CA LEU A 124 -0.09 -6.66 -8.40
C LEU A 124 0.21 -8.15 -8.57
N GLY A 125 1.10 -8.51 -9.51
CA GLY A 125 1.51 -9.89 -9.78
C GLY A 125 2.49 -10.47 -8.76
N THR A 126 3.03 -9.67 -7.86
CA THR A 126 4.06 -10.12 -6.93
C THR A 126 3.48 -10.92 -5.76
N ASN A 127 3.83 -12.19 -5.60
CA ASN A 127 3.58 -13.00 -4.39
C ASN A 127 2.14 -12.91 -3.82
N ASP A 128 1.14 -13.05 -4.69
CA ASP A 128 -0.29 -12.97 -4.33
C ASP A 128 -0.66 -11.65 -3.61
N PHE A 129 0.06 -10.55 -3.93
CA PHE A 129 0.00 -9.29 -3.19
C PHE A 129 -1.43 -8.77 -3.06
N VAL A 130 -2.20 -8.79 -4.16
CA VAL A 130 -3.58 -8.32 -4.20
C VAL A 130 -4.47 -9.10 -3.22
N ASN A 131 -4.48 -10.43 -3.35
CA ASN A 131 -5.34 -11.25 -2.50
C ASN A 131 -4.91 -11.16 -1.04
N ARG A 132 -3.60 -11.15 -0.76
CA ARG A 132 -3.07 -10.98 0.60
C ARG A 132 -3.39 -9.62 1.19
N LEU A 133 -3.44 -8.57 0.38
CA LEU A 133 -3.82 -7.22 0.81
C LEU A 133 -5.31 -7.13 1.14
N ILE A 134 -6.16 -7.74 0.33
CA ILE A 134 -7.62 -7.77 0.57
C ILE A 134 -7.94 -8.67 1.77
N THR A 135 -7.27 -9.81 1.91
CA THR A 135 -7.47 -10.69 3.08
C THR A 135 -6.58 -10.30 4.27
N ALA A 136 -5.92 -9.14 4.23
CA ALA A 136 -5.07 -8.68 5.31
C ALA A 136 -5.92 -8.53 6.57
N PRO A 137 -5.46 -9.05 7.72
CA PRO A 137 -6.31 -9.09 8.89
C PRO A 137 -6.28 -7.73 9.60
N VAL A 138 -7.11 -6.80 9.14
CA VAL A 138 -7.24 -5.44 9.67
C VAL A 138 -8.43 -5.34 10.63
N ASP A 139 -8.35 -4.47 11.64
CA ASP A 139 -9.46 -4.22 12.57
C ASP A 139 -10.45 -3.23 11.96
N LEU A 140 -11.48 -3.74 11.28
CA LEU A 140 -12.52 -2.94 10.64
C LEU A 140 -13.51 -2.29 11.62
N ARG A 141 -13.36 -2.52 12.94
CA ARG A 141 -14.15 -1.81 13.96
C ARG A 141 -13.66 -0.38 14.19
N SER A 142 -12.43 -0.07 13.77
CA SER A 142 -11.90 1.29 13.79
C SER A 142 -12.33 2.02 12.52
N ASP A 143 -13.14 3.08 12.67
CA ASP A 143 -13.62 3.91 11.56
C ASP A 143 -12.47 4.45 10.71
N GLU A 144 -11.34 4.80 11.36
CA GLU A 144 -10.15 5.27 10.66
C GLU A 144 -9.54 4.18 9.77
N VAL A 145 -9.35 2.97 10.30
CA VAL A 145 -8.79 1.84 9.55
C VAL A 145 -9.74 1.45 8.42
N LEU A 146 -11.05 1.41 8.69
CA LEU A 146 -12.08 1.08 7.72
C LEU A 146 -12.09 2.09 6.56
N ALA A 147 -12.01 3.39 6.83
CA ALA A 147 -11.99 4.41 5.79
C ALA A 147 -10.80 4.25 4.84
N TYR A 148 -9.60 4.00 5.38
CA TYR A 148 -8.41 3.75 4.56
C TYR A 148 -8.49 2.41 3.81
N TYR A 149 -9.04 1.37 4.43
CA TYR A 149 -9.23 0.08 3.78
C TYR A 149 -10.25 0.15 2.63
N ALA A 150 -11.38 0.84 2.82
CA ALA A 150 -12.37 1.05 1.77
C ALA A 150 -11.79 1.87 0.58
N ALA A 151 -11.02 2.91 0.87
CA ALA A 151 -10.31 3.68 -0.15
C ALA A 151 -9.30 2.81 -0.93
N LEU A 152 -8.60 1.91 -0.23
CA LEU A 152 -7.67 0.97 -0.84
C LEU A 152 -8.38 -0.04 -1.76
N LEU A 153 -9.50 -0.61 -1.33
CA LEU A 153 -10.32 -1.50 -2.19
C LEU A 153 -10.77 -0.80 -3.45
N LYS A 154 -11.22 0.46 -3.33
CA LYS A 154 -11.56 1.29 -4.49
C LYS A 154 -10.36 1.49 -5.41
N ALA A 155 -9.19 1.84 -4.87
CA ALA A 155 -7.98 2.02 -5.67
C ALA A 155 -7.59 0.74 -6.42
N LEU A 156 -7.70 -0.43 -5.77
CA LEU A 156 -7.48 -1.73 -6.40
C LEU A 156 -8.49 -2.01 -7.52
N ALA A 157 -9.77 -1.73 -7.31
CA ALA A 157 -10.80 -1.94 -8.31
C ALA A 157 -10.60 -1.04 -9.54
N LEU A 158 -10.15 0.20 -9.37
CA LEU A 158 -9.80 1.09 -10.48
C LEU A 158 -8.58 0.63 -11.28
N ARG A 159 -7.75 -0.25 -10.73
CA ARG A 159 -6.61 -0.89 -11.42
C ARG A 159 -6.97 -2.25 -12.01
N LEU A 160 -8.19 -2.74 -11.79
CA LEU A 160 -8.68 -3.97 -12.38
C LEU A 160 -8.83 -3.78 -13.89
N THR A 161 -8.26 -4.70 -14.66
CA THR A 161 -8.39 -4.75 -16.11
C THR A 161 -8.68 -6.19 -16.54
N PRO A 162 -9.25 -6.40 -17.74
CA PRO A 162 -9.45 -7.76 -18.26
C PRO A 162 -8.15 -8.58 -18.34
N ALA A 163 -6.99 -7.92 -18.49
CA ALA A 163 -5.69 -8.58 -18.56
C ALA A 163 -5.20 -9.08 -17.19
N ASN A 164 -5.53 -8.37 -16.10
CA ASN A 164 -5.02 -8.66 -14.76
C ASN A 164 -6.05 -9.27 -13.79
N ILE A 165 -7.31 -9.44 -14.22
CA ILE A 165 -8.40 -9.99 -13.40
C ILE A 165 -8.06 -11.33 -12.75
N HIS A 166 -7.26 -12.16 -13.42
CA HIS A 166 -6.82 -13.46 -12.90
C HIS A 166 -6.00 -13.35 -11.60
N LEU A 167 -5.34 -12.21 -11.35
CA LEU A 167 -4.59 -11.95 -10.11
C LEU A 167 -5.51 -11.67 -8.91
N PHE A 168 -6.73 -11.22 -9.17
CA PHE A 168 -7.73 -10.90 -8.15
C PHE A 168 -8.63 -12.10 -7.81
N ILE A 169 -8.41 -13.24 -8.47
CA ILE A 169 -9.16 -14.47 -8.23
C ILE A 169 -8.27 -15.44 -7.45
N ARG A 170 -8.74 -15.89 -6.30
CA ARG A 170 -8.15 -17.04 -5.64
C ARG A 170 -8.61 -18.31 -6.35
N GLN A 171 -7.67 -19.21 -6.62
CA GLN A 171 -7.97 -20.50 -7.25
C GLN A 171 -8.61 -21.46 -6.24
N GLU A 172 -8.19 -21.43 -4.97
CA GLU A 172 -8.72 -22.28 -3.90
C GLU A 172 -8.89 -21.55 -2.55
N PRO A 173 -10.13 -21.45 -2.01
CA PRO A 173 -11.39 -21.68 -2.72
C PRO A 173 -11.53 -20.71 -3.89
N GLN A 174 -12.22 -21.12 -4.97
CA GLN A 174 -12.48 -20.24 -6.11
C GLN A 174 -13.33 -19.07 -5.63
N ALA A 175 -12.68 -17.92 -5.45
CA ALA A 175 -13.29 -16.75 -4.85
C ALA A 175 -12.73 -15.50 -5.49
N PHE A 176 -13.52 -14.44 -5.47
CA PHE A 176 -13.10 -13.10 -5.85
C PHE A 176 -13.04 -12.25 -4.57
N PRO A 177 -11.90 -12.22 -3.84
CA PRO A 177 -11.79 -11.55 -2.55
C PRO A 177 -12.19 -10.07 -2.61
N LEU A 178 -11.87 -9.37 -3.70
CA LEU A 178 -12.22 -7.96 -3.86
C LEU A 178 -13.75 -7.76 -3.83
N PHE A 179 -14.48 -8.57 -4.60
CA PHE A 179 -15.94 -8.51 -4.63
C PHE A 179 -16.55 -8.93 -3.29
N ALA A 180 -16.05 -10.01 -2.67
CA ALA A 180 -16.53 -10.46 -1.36
C ALA A 180 -16.32 -9.40 -0.26
N ALA A 181 -15.15 -8.75 -0.24
CA ALA A 181 -14.84 -7.69 0.71
C ALA A 181 -15.72 -6.45 0.49
N ALA A 182 -15.97 -6.08 -0.77
CA ALA A 182 -16.89 -5.00 -1.10
C ALA A 182 -18.33 -5.34 -0.67
N ALA A 183 -18.83 -6.53 -1.00
CA ALA A 183 -20.18 -6.97 -0.61
C ALA A 183 -20.38 -6.97 0.90
N ALA A 184 -19.38 -7.39 1.68
CA ALA A 184 -19.42 -7.37 3.14
C ALA A 184 -19.55 -5.94 3.74
N LEU A 185 -19.13 -4.92 3.00
CA LEU A 185 -19.17 -3.51 3.40
C LEU A 185 -20.30 -2.71 2.72
N PHE A 186 -21.18 -3.37 1.96
CA PHE A 186 -22.17 -2.71 1.11
C PHE A 186 -23.21 -1.87 1.89
N ASP A 187 -23.65 -2.37 3.04
CA ASP A 187 -24.65 -1.72 3.90
C ASP A 187 -24.02 -1.05 5.14
N HIS A 188 -22.75 -0.61 5.04
CA HIS A 188 -22.08 0.03 6.15
C HIS A 188 -22.72 1.37 6.53
N GLU A 189 -22.78 1.72 7.83
CA GLU A 189 -23.43 2.94 8.32
C GLU A 189 -22.75 4.23 7.78
N ASP A 190 -21.44 4.17 7.55
CA ASP A 190 -20.66 5.27 6.95
C ASP A 190 -20.93 5.45 5.44
N SER A 191 -21.45 6.63 5.09
CA SER A 191 -21.75 7.02 3.70
C SER A 191 -20.54 7.02 2.76
N MET A 192 -19.34 7.37 3.23
CA MET A 192 -18.12 7.37 2.41
C MET A 192 -17.66 5.95 2.11
N VAL A 193 -17.78 5.04 3.07
CA VAL A 193 -17.50 3.61 2.88
C VAL A 193 -18.44 3.04 1.82
N ARG A 194 -19.76 3.35 1.89
CA ARG A 194 -20.72 2.93 0.87
C ARG A 194 -20.39 3.46 -0.53
N VAL A 195 -19.92 4.71 -0.66
CA VAL A 195 -19.50 5.27 -1.95
C VAL A 195 -18.28 4.54 -2.52
N ALA A 196 -17.29 4.24 -1.68
CA ALA A 196 -16.10 3.51 -2.10
C ALA A 196 -16.46 2.08 -2.56
N VAL A 197 -17.29 1.39 -1.79
CA VAL A 197 -17.76 0.03 -2.10
C VAL A 197 -18.60 -0.01 -3.37
N ARG A 198 -19.50 0.96 -3.58
CA ARG A 198 -20.29 1.05 -4.82
C ARG A 198 -19.41 1.24 -6.04
N ALA A 199 -18.34 2.03 -5.93
CA ALA A 199 -17.38 2.16 -7.02
C ALA A 199 -16.72 0.82 -7.37
N VAL A 200 -16.37 -0.01 -6.37
CA VAL A 200 -15.81 -1.36 -6.57
C VAL A 200 -16.81 -2.30 -7.23
N THR A 201 -18.10 -2.23 -6.89
CA THR A 201 -19.12 -3.10 -7.50
C THR A 201 -19.49 -2.72 -8.94
N LEU A 202 -19.17 -1.50 -9.37
CA LEU A 202 -19.55 -0.95 -10.68
C LEU A 202 -18.38 -0.90 -11.68
N SER A 203 -17.15 -1.02 -11.21
CA SER A 203 -15.91 -1.14 -12.01
C SER A 203 -15.72 -2.56 -12.54
#